data_AF-A0A7C5YR30-F1
#
_entry.id   AF-A0A7C5YR30-F1
#
_cell.length_a   1.000
_cell.length_b   1.000
_cell.length_c   1.000
_cell.angle_alpha   90.00
_cell.angle_beta   90.00
_cell.angle_gamma   90.00
#
_symmetry.space_group_name_H-M   'P 1'
#
loop_
_entity.id
_entity.type
_entity.pdbx_description
1 polymer ?
#
loop_
_entity_poly.entity_id
_entity_poly.type
_entity_poly.pdbx_seq_one_letter_code
_entity_poly.pdbx_strand_id
1 'polypeptide(L)'
;MIRQQWPDELLIVTVSVDRTPEPAKRFLEGMGALEAGVHLWAGEGGAAAIAFGIQSIPTVLVVDPEGRVVWRGTPDELDLSELWARAQERASSTP
;
A
#
# COMPACT_ATOMS: atom_id res chain seq x y z
N MET A 1 -20.50 -6.13 -2.92
CA MET A 1 -19.37 -6.45 -2.01
C MET A 1 -18.24 -6.96 -2.91
N ILE A 2 -17.30 -6.12 -3.28
CA ILE A 2 -16.17 -6.54 -4.12
C ILE A 2 -15.15 -7.18 -3.17
N ARG A 3 -15.17 -8.51 -3.07
CA ARG A 3 -14.00 -9.25 -2.59
C ARG A 3 -13.10 -9.46 -3.80
N GLN A 4 -12.23 -8.50 -4.10
CA GLN A 4 -11.07 -8.81 -4.93
C GLN A 4 -10.21 -9.77 -4.11
N GLN A 5 -10.18 -11.04 -4.53
CA GLN A 5 -9.20 -11.99 -4.04
C GLN A 5 -7.86 -11.57 -4.63
N TRP A 6 -7.10 -10.82 -3.86
CA TRP A 6 -5.68 -10.71 -4.09
C TRP A 6 -5.06 -12.09 -3.83
N PRO A 7 -4.04 -12.52 -4.59
CA PRO A 7 -3.32 -13.73 -4.25
C PRO A 7 -2.83 -13.64 -2.78
N ASP A 8 -2.74 -14.77 -2.07
CA ASP A 8 -2.30 -14.84 -0.65
C ASP A 8 -0.91 -14.21 -0.40
N GLU A 9 -0.23 -13.81 -1.47
CA GLU A 9 1.09 -13.22 -1.56
C GLU A 9 1.08 -11.67 -1.57
N LEU A 10 -0.10 -11.02 -1.59
CA LEU A 10 -0.22 -9.55 -1.56
C LEU A 10 -0.93 -9.06 -0.29
N LEU A 11 -0.22 -8.23 0.49
CA LEU A 11 -0.77 -7.52 1.63
C LEU A 11 -0.97 -6.04 1.30
N ILE A 12 -2.22 -5.57 1.38
CA ILE A 12 -2.52 -4.13 1.29
C ILE A 12 -2.38 -3.52 2.67
N VAL A 13 -1.48 -2.55 2.81
CA VAL A 13 -1.34 -1.74 4.01
C VAL A 13 -1.62 -0.29 3.68
N THR A 14 -2.63 0.31 4.30
CA THR A 14 -2.88 1.76 4.19
C THR A 14 -2.29 2.44 5.41
N VAL A 15 -1.61 3.57 5.20
CA VAL A 15 -1.07 4.38 6.29
C VAL A 15 -1.67 5.78 6.21
N SER A 16 -2.52 6.12 7.18
CA SER A 16 -3.04 7.48 7.31
C SER A 16 -1.96 8.40 7.89
N VAL A 17 -1.86 9.59 7.30
CA VAL A 17 -1.03 10.72 7.75
C VAL A 17 -1.87 11.82 8.39
N ASP A 18 -3.14 11.54 8.69
CA ASP A 18 -4.04 12.48 9.34
C ASP A 18 -3.52 12.83 10.74
N ARG A 19 -3.94 13.98 11.28
CA ARG A 19 -3.55 14.40 12.64
C ARG A 19 -4.09 13.48 13.73
N THR A 20 -5.19 12.80 13.47
CA THR A 20 -5.83 11.83 14.36
C THR A 20 -6.37 10.66 13.52
N PRO A 21 -6.61 9.46 14.10
CA PRO A 21 -7.05 8.30 13.33
C PRO A 21 -8.54 8.33 12.92
N GLU A 22 -9.38 9.14 13.56
CA GLU A 22 -10.84 9.12 13.35
C GLU A 22 -11.29 9.48 11.92
N PRO A 23 -10.72 10.50 11.25
CA PRO A 23 -11.08 10.82 9.87
C PRO A 23 -10.82 9.66 8.90
N ALA A 24 -9.64 9.04 9.00
CA ALA A 24 -9.26 7.88 8.18
C ALA A 24 -10.19 6.69 8.44
N LYS A 25 -10.49 6.41 9.71
CA LYS A 25 -11.41 5.33 10.09
C LYS A 25 -12.80 5.53 9.46
N ARG A 26 -13.37 6.73 9.59
CA ARG A 26 -14.69 7.05 8.99
C ARG A 26 -14.68 6.96 7.47
N PHE A 27 -13.58 7.38 6.84
CA PHE A 27 -13.42 7.28 5.40
C PHE A 27 -13.41 5.81 4.94
N LEU A 28 -12.63 4.96 5.59
CA LEU A 28 -12.57 3.52 5.30
C LEU A 28 -13.91 2.82 5.57
N GLU A 29 -14.61 3.17 6.65
CA GLU A 29 -15.96 2.68 6.96
C GLU A 29 -16.96 3.07 5.86
N GLY A 30 -16.95 4.34 5.43
CA GLY A 30 -17.84 4.83 4.37
C GLY A 30 -17.60 4.17 3.02
N MET A 31 -16.37 3.74 2.74
CA MET A 31 -16.03 2.96 1.55
C MET A 31 -16.31 1.46 1.69
N GLY A 32 -16.60 0.96 2.90
CA GLY A 32 -16.69 -0.48 3.18
C GLY A 32 -15.35 -1.21 3.01
N ALA A 33 -14.24 -0.51 3.26
CA ALA A 33 -12.89 -0.98 2.97
C ALA A 33 -12.11 -1.49 4.18
N LEU A 34 -12.70 -1.47 5.39
CA LEU A 34 -12.01 -1.89 6.63
C LEU A 34 -11.48 -3.32 6.60
N GLU A 35 -12.10 -4.20 5.82
CA GLU A 35 -11.73 -5.61 5.71
C GLU A 35 -10.81 -5.88 4.50
N ALA A 36 -10.43 -4.83 3.75
CA ALA A 36 -9.66 -4.97 2.50
C ALA A 36 -8.14 -5.00 2.73
N GLY A 37 -7.66 -4.74 3.94
CA GLY A 37 -6.24 -4.73 4.26
C GLY A 37 -5.94 -4.38 5.71
N VAL A 38 -4.66 -4.11 6.00
CA VAL A 38 -4.20 -3.62 7.30
C VAL A 38 -4.18 -2.10 7.28
N HIS A 39 -4.84 -1.48 8.25
CA HIS A 39 -4.95 -0.03 8.33
C HIS A 39 -4.15 0.50 9.51
N LEU A 40 -3.17 1.36 9.24
CA LEU A 40 -2.29 1.97 10.23
C LEU A 40 -2.47 3.49 10.23
N TRP A 41 -2.16 4.10 11.37
CA TRP A 41 -2.03 5.54 11.52
C TRP A 41 -0.58 5.87 11.86
N ALA A 42 0.03 6.79 11.11
CA ALA A 42 1.44 7.14 11.24
C ALA A 42 1.77 8.00 12.47
N GLY A 43 0.78 8.23 13.34
CA GLY A 43 0.89 9.16 14.46
C GLY A 43 0.83 10.62 14.01
N GLU A 44 0.81 11.52 14.99
CA GLU A 44 0.82 12.95 14.74
C GLU A 44 2.09 13.36 13.97
N GLY A 45 1.91 14.05 12.85
CA GLY A 45 3.03 14.49 11.99
C GLY A 45 3.48 13.49 10.93
N GLY A 46 2.87 12.29 10.85
CA GLY A 46 3.06 11.39 9.72
C GLY A 46 4.48 10.82 9.61
N ALA A 47 5.02 10.28 10.70
CA ALA A 47 6.41 9.81 10.77
C ALA A 47 6.78 8.83 9.65
N ALA A 48 5.86 7.95 9.25
CA ALA A 48 6.06 7.04 8.13
C ALA A 48 6.26 7.78 6.80
N ALA A 49 5.44 8.80 6.50
CA ALA A 49 5.59 9.60 5.29
C ALA A 49 6.95 10.31 5.23
N ILE A 50 7.43 10.82 6.36
CA ILE A 50 8.77 11.42 6.46
C ILE A 50 9.86 10.38 6.21
N ALA A 51 9.79 9.21 6.86
CA ALA A 51 10.78 8.15 6.73
C ALA A 51 10.89 7.62 5.29
N PHE A 52 9.77 7.56 4.57
CA PHE A 52 9.75 7.18 3.16
C PHE A 52 9.94 8.37 2.20
N GLY A 53 10.13 9.60 2.68
CA GLY A 53 10.31 10.78 1.84
C GLY A 53 9.11 11.09 0.94
N ILE A 54 7.90 10.87 1.45
CA ILE A 54 6.64 11.13 0.77
C ILE A 54 6.34 12.64 0.82
N GLN A 55 6.23 13.26 -0.34
CA GLN A 55 6.02 14.72 -0.46
C GLN A 55 4.57 15.11 -0.78
N SER A 56 3.75 14.15 -1.23
CA SER A 56 2.35 14.37 -1.55
C SER A 56 1.54 13.09 -1.35
N ILE A 57 0.23 13.27 -1.19
CA ILE A 57 -0.74 12.17 -1.10
C ILE A 57 -1.75 12.29 -2.26
N PRO A 58 -2.29 11.17 -2.77
CA PRO A 58 -1.93 9.79 -2.42
C PRO A 58 -0.59 9.37 -3.05
N THR A 59 0.22 8.62 -2.30
CA THR A 59 1.42 7.93 -2.82
C THR A 59 1.33 6.45 -2.44
N VAL A 60 1.67 5.56 -3.38
CA VAL A 60 1.75 4.12 -3.18
C VAL A 60 3.20 3.66 -3.32
N LEU A 61 3.58 2.74 -2.45
CA LEU A 61 4.86 2.02 -2.51
C LEU A 61 4.56 0.54 -2.66
N VAL A 62 5.32 -0.14 -3.52
CA VAL A 62 5.31 -1.60 -3.59
C VAL A 62 6.63 -2.09 -3.02
N VAL A 63 6.52 -2.94 -2.01
CA VAL A 63 7.65 -3.46 -1.24
C VAL A 63 7.74 -4.96 -1.48
N ASP A 64 8.92 -5.44 -1.85
CA ASP A 64 9.17 -6.88 -2.01
C ASP A 64 9.31 -7.60 -0.66
N PRO A 65 9.29 -8.95 -0.62
CA PRO A 65 9.45 -9.71 0.63
C PRO A 65 10.78 -9.46 1.37
N GLU A 66 11.82 -8.96 0.69
CA GLU A 66 13.08 -8.55 1.32
C GLU A 66 13.03 -7.13 1.92
N GLY A 67 11.89 -6.45 1.82
CA GLY A 67 11.67 -5.12 2.37
C GLY A 67 12.15 -3.97 1.47
N ARG A 68 12.44 -4.23 0.19
CA ARG A 68 12.91 -3.22 -0.77
C ARG A 68 11.74 -2.60 -1.52
N VAL A 69 11.76 -1.27 -1.68
CA VAL A 69 10.80 -0.57 -2.54
C VAL A 69 11.14 -0.88 -4.00
N VAL A 70 10.28 -1.64 -4.68
CA VAL A 70 10.45 -2.02 -6.09
C VAL A 70 9.66 -1.11 -7.04
N TRP A 71 8.69 -0.37 -6.52
CA TRP A 71 7.94 0.63 -7.28
C TRP A 71 7.37 1.72 -6.36
N ARG A 72 7.20 2.93 -6.93
CA ARG A 72 6.68 4.13 -6.28
C ARG A 72 5.90 4.96 -7.30
N GLY A 73 4.75 5.49 -6.90
CA GLY A 73 3.97 6.39 -7.74
C GLY A 73 2.63 6.78 -7.11
N THR A 74 1.74 7.30 -7.93
CA THR A 74 0.34 7.54 -7.56
C THR A 74 -0.50 6.30 -7.85
N PRO A 75 -1.66 6.11 -7.17
CA PRO A 75 -2.53 4.96 -7.43
C PRO A 75 -2.97 4.82 -8.90
N ASP A 76 -3.10 5.94 -9.63
CA ASP A 76 -3.54 5.94 -11.03
C ASP A 76 -2.49 5.39 -12.00
N GLU A 77 -1.22 5.37 -11.59
CA GLU A 77 -0.09 4.85 -12.37
C GLU A 77 0.20 3.37 -12.05
N LEU A 78 -0.50 2.78 -11.08
CA LEU A 78 -0.21 1.44 -10.58
C LEU A 78 -0.84 0.37 -11.48
N ASP A 79 -0.01 -0.34 -12.23
CA ASP A 79 -0.38 -1.61 -12.88
C ASP A 79 0.15 -2.79 -12.06
N LEU A 80 -0.72 -3.36 -11.22
CA LEU A 80 -0.37 -4.53 -10.40
C LEU A 80 -0.10 -5.79 -11.24
N SER A 81 -0.67 -5.90 -12.44
CA SER A 81 -0.44 -7.07 -13.30
C SER A 81 0.97 -7.05 -13.88
N GLU A 82 1.45 -5.89 -14.30
CA GLU A 82 2.82 -5.70 -14.78
C GLU A 82 3.84 -5.92 -13.66
N LEU A 83 3.58 -5.39 -12.48
CA LEU A 83 4.45 -5.58 -11.32
C LEU A 83 4.52 -7.03 -10.87
N TRP A 84 3.39 -7.74 -10.92
CA TRP A 84 3.32 -9.16 -10.62
C TRP A 84 4.15 -9.99 -11.60
N ALA A 85 4.00 -9.74 -12.90
CA ALA A 85 4.78 -10.43 -13.93
C ALA A 85 6.29 -10.26 -13.72
N ARG A 86 6.74 -9.03 -13.41
CA ARG A 86 8.15 -8.74 -13.10
C ARG A 86 8.66 -9.46 -11.85
N ALA A 87 7.81 -9.61 -10.83
CA ALA A 87 8.16 -10.34 -9.62
C ALA A 87 8.38 -11.85 -9.91
N GLN A 88 7.51 -12.45 -10.72
CA GLN A 88 7.61 -13.86 -11.12
C GLN A 88 8.85 -14.14 -11.99
N GLU A 89 9.20 -13.24 -12.91
CA GLU A 89 10.41 -13.35 -13.73
C GLU A 89 11.69 -13.33 -12.89
N ARG A 90 11.75 -12.44 -11.89
CA ARG A 90 12.88 -12.37 -10.95
C ARG A 90 13.03 -13.65 -10.12
N ALA A 91 11.92 -14.19 -9.62
CA ALA A 91 11.92 -15.44 -8.86
C ALA A 91 12.43 -16.62 -9.69
N SER A 92 12.10 -16.65 -10.99
CA SER A 92 12.51 -17.71 -11.92
C SER A 92 13.97 -17.59 -12.41
N SER A 93 14.62 -16.45 -12.16
CA SER A 93 15.98 -16.14 -12.61
C SER A 93 17.06 -16.36 -11.55
N THR A 94 16.67 -16.78 -10.33
CA THR A 94 17.61 -17.12 -9.25
C THR A 94 17.85 -18.63 -9.27
N PRO A 95 19.08 -19.09 -9.60
CA PRO A 95 19.41 -20.51 -9.71
C PRO A 95 19.50 -21.23 -8.35
#